data_AF-A0A1V8TXP8-F1
#
_entry.id   AF-A0A1V8TXP8-F1
#
_cell.length_a   1.000
_cell.length_b   1.000
_cell.length_c   1.000
_cell.angle_alpha   90.00
_cell.angle_beta   90.00
_cell.angle_gamma   90.00
#
_symmetry.space_group_name_H-M   'P 1'
#
loop_
_entity.id
_entity.type
_entity.pdbx_description
1 polymer ?
#
loop_
_entity_poly.entity_id
_entity_poly.type
_entity_poly.pdbx_seq_one_letter_code
_entity_poly.pdbx_strand_id
1 'polypeptide(L)'
;MTKNRVVHALQAKQTNEEIDGKASYGKWSNVDLEPTPLTARNWSGWYFFAFQFSIAFSPTTYNIGSSLFAIGLTWWTIVIASFVGTGLCCIVIFFNSRSATWYHIGFPVYARISAGIYGSLFFIFIRMIVAIVYMGTQTYYASRMMDVSLRCVFGHQWTDIPNSLPKSAGITTSQMVAFFITWLLQFPFAWLHPSKAGPLFVVKSFLSPVAYTATMIWALVKFDSVNLNLAKKTVSGGQLGWNFMRAINTVVSGVVPPMVNIADLARYGNRPRDVWPLVAGLFISKPAVILIGLFTTAAGAKHFGVANWNLWDLYGLILDEFWGPGTRTLIFLGAIVQCFATIVTNVSSNAIPIGCDLNGLFPKYFTIVRGMILCHILVWPVAPWLLINSAQNFLTFLGSYLCFISPIVAVMIVDYWIARRGNVHVPSLYRPEVGSPYYYTKGVNFRAYVAWVCGVVLVISGIS
;
A
#
# COMPACT_ATOMS: atom_id res chain seq x y z
N MET A 1 22.73 7.78 -37.54
CA MET A 1 23.44 8.22 -36.30
C MET A 1 22.51 8.74 -35.18
N THR A 2 21.25 9.07 -35.43
CA THR A 2 20.30 9.66 -34.45
C THR A 2 19.71 8.66 -33.44
N LYS A 3 19.43 7.42 -33.84
CA LYS A 3 18.80 6.39 -32.97
C LYS A 3 19.69 5.99 -31.78
N ASN A 4 21.00 5.88 -31.99
CA ASN A 4 21.95 5.50 -30.93
C ASN A 4 22.15 6.60 -29.88
N ARG A 5 22.03 7.88 -30.26
CA ARG A 5 22.10 9.02 -29.31
C ARG A 5 20.88 9.05 -28.39
N VAL A 6 19.68 8.83 -28.93
CA VAL A 6 18.44 8.75 -28.12
C VAL A 6 18.50 7.56 -27.18
N VAL A 7 18.94 6.39 -27.66
CA VAL A 7 19.08 5.17 -26.83
C VAL A 7 20.13 5.34 -25.73
N HIS A 8 21.20 6.10 -25.96
CA HIS A 8 22.17 6.43 -24.90
C HIS A 8 21.61 7.44 -23.90
N ALA A 9 20.86 8.45 -24.35
CA ALA A 9 20.25 9.44 -23.45
C ALA A 9 19.18 8.81 -22.53
N LEU A 10 18.49 7.78 -23.00
CA LEU A 10 17.47 7.05 -22.24
C LEU A 10 18.08 6.06 -21.22
N GLN A 11 19.38 5.77 -21.28
CA GLN A 11 19.99 4.82 -20.35
C GLN A 11 20.02 5.37 -18.92
N ALA A 12 19.71 4.52 -17.95
CA ALA A 12 19.93 4.80 -16.54
C ALA A 12 21.44 4.84 -16.25
N LYS A 13 21.85 5.68 -15.31
CA LYS A 13 23.26 5.73 -14.89
C LYS A 13 23.63 4.39 -14.25
N GLN A 14 24.70 3.79 -14.75
CA GLN A 14 25.37 2.65 -14.12
C GLN A 14 26.38 3.16 -13.10
N THR A 15 26.64 2.36 -12.08
CA THR A 15 27.64 2.66 -11.06
C THR A 15 29.02 2.47 -11.66
N ASN A 16 29.92 3.43 -11.47
CA ASN A 16 31.28 3.44 -12.07
C ASN A 16 32.24 2.44 -11.39
N GLU A 17 31.75 1.46 -10.63
CA GLU A 17 32.63 0.42 -10.06
C GLU A 17 32.97 -0.58 -11.16
N GLU A 18 34.10 -0.32 -11.85
CA GLU A 18 34.75 -1.30 -12.70
C GLU A 18 35.31 -2.41 -11.82
N ILE A 19 34.64 -3.57 -11.83
CA ILE A 19 35.27 -4.82 -11.40
C ILE A 19 35.95 -5.36 -12.66
N ASP A 20 37.29 -5.28 -12.72
CA ASP A 20 38.11 -5.93 -13.75
C ASP A 20 37.89 -5.42 -15.19
N GLY A 21 37.72 -4.09 -15.36
CA GLY A 21 37.61 -3.46 -16.69
C GLY A 21 36.33 -3.80 -17.47
N LYS A 22 35.32 -4.38 -16.82
CA LYS A 22 33.99 -4.62 -17.36
C LYS A 22 32.95 -3.89 -16.50
N ALA A 23 31.95 -3.28 -17.15
CA ALA A 23 30.79 -2.72 -16.44
C ALA A 23 30.18 -3.79 -15.52
N SER A 24 30.17 -3.52 -14.21
CA SER A 24 30.02 -4.49 -13.09
C SER A 24 29.05 -5.65 -13.34
N TYR A 25 27.88 -5.39 -13.97
CA TYR A 25 26.88 -6.42 -14.29
C TYR A 25 26.04 -6.14 -15.56
N GLY A 26 26.56 -5.34 -16.51
CA GLY A 26 25.90 -5.07 -17.79
C GLY A 26 24.42 -4.62 -17.68
N LYS A 27 23.52 -5.25 -18.45
CA LYS A 27 22.10 -4.87 -18.53
C LYS A 27 21.25 -5.20 -17.29
N TRP A 28 21.80 -5.91 -16.31
CA TRP A 28 21.07 -6.42 -15.14
C TRP A 28 21.23 -5.57 -13.89
N SER A 29 21.89 -4.43 -14.03
CA SER A 29 22.25 -3.54 -12.93
C SER A 29 22.17 -2.07 -13.31
N ASN A 30 21.92 -1.26 -12.28
CA ASN A 30 22.04 0.18 -12.27
C ASN A 30 22.16 0.66 -10.81
N VAL A 31 22.42 1.96 -10.63
CA VAL A 31 22.64 2.58 -9.32
C VAL A 31 21.53 2.32 -8.29
N ASP A 32 20.27 2.18 -8.73
CA ASP A 32 19.13 1.98 -7.85
C ASP A 32 18.82 0.49 -7.61
N LEU A 33 19.34 -0.41 -8.45
CA LEU A 33 19.10 -1.85 -8.33
C LEU A 33 20.17 -2.53 -7.47
N GLU A 34 21.40 -2.01 -7.51
CA GLU A 34 22.53 -2.49 -6.70
C GLU A 34 22.30 -2.37 -5.20
N PRO A 35 23.04 -3.10 -4.35
CA PRO A 35 22.93 -2.94 -2.91
C PRO A 35 23.09 -1.49 -2.47
N THR A 36 22.23 -1.02 -1.56
CA THR A 36 22.28 0.38 -1.10
C THR A 36 23.65 0.71 -0.49
N PRO A 37 24.35 1.76 -0.96
CA PRO A 37 25.63 2.17 -0.38
C PRO A 37 25.43 2.75 1.02
N LEU A 38 26.48 2.71 1.85
CA LEU A 38 26.43 3.17 3.24
C LEU A 38 25.89 4.61 3.39
N THR A 39 26.25 5.51 2.46
CA THR A 39 25.82 6.91 2.45
C THR A 39 24.31 7.09 2.25
N ALA A 40 23.64 6.11 1.64
CA ALA A 40 22.20 6.12 1.40
C ALA A 40 21.41 5.29 2.43
N ARG A 41 22.08 4.62 3.38
CA ARG A 41 21.44 3.87 4.49
C ARG A 41 21.07 4.82 5.64
N ASN A 42 20.18 5.75 5.37
CA ASN A 42 19.82 6.83 6.30
C ASN A 42 18.50 6.57 7.05
N TRP A 43 17.92 5.37 6.96
CA TRP A 43 16.74 5.02 7.72
C TRP A 43 17.13 4.53 9.12
N SER A 44 16.74 5.30 10.14
CA SER A 44 16.88 4.92 11.55
C SER A 44 15.72 4.02 11.97
N GLY A 45 15.86 3.34 13.11
CA GLY A 45 14.75 2.60 13.72
C GLY A 45 13.49 3.45 13.95
N TRP A 46 13.66 4.75 14.27
CA TRP A 46 12.53 5.66 14.39
C TRP A 46 11.83 5.91 13.06
N TYR A 47 12.56 6.09 11.96
CA TYR A 47 11.94 6.22 10.63
C TYR A 47 11.21 4.96 10.23
N PHE A 48 11.68 3.76 10.58
CA PHE A 48 10.92 2.52 10.36
C PHE A 48 9.65 2.42 11.19
N PHE A 49 9.71 2.82 12.46
CA PHE A 49 8.50 2.91 13.30
C PHE A 49 7.50 3.89 12.69
N ALA A 50 7.93 5.14 12.45
CA ALA A 50 7.08 6.20 11.91
C ALA A 50 6.52 5.83 10.53
N PHE A 51 7.31 5.18 9.68
CA PHE A 51 6.88 4.62 8.41
C PHE A 51 5.69 3.67 8.59
N GLN A 52 5.88 2.60 9.35
CA GLN A 52 4.87 1.56 9.46
C GLN A 52 3.64 2.03 10.26
N PHE A 53 3.88 2.79 11.32
CA PHE A 53 2.85 3.47 12.08
C PHE A 53 2.03 4.37 11.16
N SER A 54 2.67 5.22 10.36
CA SER A 54 1.95 6.11 9.45
C SER A 54 1.12 5.33 8.43
N ILE A 55 1.64 4.28 7.80
CA ILE A 55 0.92 3.51 6.76
C ILE A 55 -0.42 2.96 7.27
N ALA A 56 -0.46 2.52 8.53
CA ALA A 56 -1.69 2.05 9.13
C ALA A 56 -2.75 3.15 9.23
N PHE A 57 -2.38 4.40 9.50
CA PHE A 57 -3.27 5.57 9.42
C PHE A 57 -3.53 5.95 7.95
N SER A 58 -4.40 5.17 7.32
CA SER A 58 -4.83 5.34 5.94
C SER A 58 -6.34 5.04 5.81
N PRO A 59 -7.02 5.58 4.77
CA PRO A 59 -8.45 5.34 4.56
C PRO A 59 -8.77 3.86 4.46
N THR A 60 -7.88 3.08 3.82
CA THR A 60 -8.05 1.64 3.68
C THR A 60 -8.16 0.93 5.04
N THR A 61 -7.33 1.29 6.02
CA THR A 61 -7.41 0.68 7.36
C THR A 61 -8.64 1.14 8.12
N TYR A 62 -8.99 2.42 8.04
CA TYR A 62 -10.20 2.96 8.66
C TYR A 62 -11.44 2.22 8.12
N ASN A 63 -11.52 2.08 6.80
CA ASN A 63 -12.61 1.40 6.11
C ASN A 63 -12.74 -0.07 6.51
N ILE A 64 -11.66 -0.75 6.93
CA ILE A 64 -11.75 -2.14 7.44
C ILE A 64 -12.59 -2.19 8.72
N GLY A 65 -12.29 -1.34 9.71
CA GLY A 65 -13.07 -1.30 10.95
C GLY A 65 -14.51 -0.90 10.71
N SER A 66 -14.72 0.13 9.88
CA SER A 66 -16.03 0.64 9.53
C SER A 66 -16.87 -0.37 8.73
N SER A 67 -16.28 -1.06 7.76
CA SER A 67 -16.99 -2.04 6.92
C SER A 67 -17.34 -3.30 7.70
N LEU A 68 -16.43 -3.83 8.54
CA LEU A 68 -16.72 -4.99 9.40
C LEU A 68 -17.89 -4.71 10.35
N PHE A 69 -17.97 -3.49 10.87
CA PHE A 69 -19.11 -3.06 11.67
C PHE A 69 -20.39 -2.90 10.83
N ALA A 70 -20.29 -2.28 9.65
CA ALA A 70 -21.43 -2.06 8.76
C ALA A 70 -22.07 -3.36 8.27
N ILE A 71 -21.29 -4.43 8.08
CA ILE A 71 -21.83 -5.78 7.76
C ILE A 71 -22.42 -6.51 8.98
N GLY A 72 -22.43 -5.87 10.15
CA GLY A 72 -23.08 -6.36 11.35
C GLY A 72 -22.26 -7.32 12.21
N LEU A 73 -20.92 -7.33 12.10
CA LEU A 73 -20.09 -8.08 13.05
C LEU A 73 -20.10 -7.42 14.43
N THR A 74 -20.08 -8.25 15.47
CA THR A 74 -20.03 -7.79 16.85
C THR A 74 -18.69 -7.08 17.13
N TRP A 75 -18.74 -5.91 17.76
CA TRP A 75 -17.57 -5.05 17.96
C TRP A 75 -16.36 -5.77 18.61
N TRP A 76 -16.57 -6.63 19.61
CA TRP A 76 -15.47 -7.33 20.28
C TRP A 76 -14.77 -8.34 19.36
N THR A 77 -15.51 -8.95 18.43
CA THR A 77 -14.92 -9.87 17.44
C THR A 77 -14.00 -9.11 16.50
N ILE A 78 -14.38 -7.88 16.12
CA ILE A 78 -13.58 -6.99 15.29
C ILE A 78 -12.31 -6.59 16.04
N VAL A 79 -12.42 -6.23 17.33
CA VAL A 79 -11.25 -5.89 18.16
C VAL A 79 -10.25 -7.06 18.22
N ILE A 80 -10.71 -8.25 18.62
CA ILE A 80 -9.82 -9.41 18.76
C ILE A 80 -9.24 -9.81 17.40
N ALA A 81 -10.06 -9.85 16.35
CA ALA A 81 -9.61 -10.17 15.00
C ALA A 81 -8.58 -9.16 14.48
N SER A 82 -8.69 -7.88 14.86
CA SER A 82 -7.73 -6.85 14.49
C SER A 82 -6.34 -7.11 15.08
N PHE A 83 -6.24 -7.51 16.34
CA PHE A 83 -4.97 -7.86 16.97
C PHE A 83 -4.40 -9.17 16.41
N VAL A 84 -5.23 -10.20 16.24
CA VAL A 84 -4.79 -11.48 15.69
C VAL A 84 -4.32 -11.33 14.24
N GLY A 85 -5.13 -10.71 13.39
CA GLY A 85 -4.78 -10.46 11.99
C GLY A 85 -3.53 -9.60 11.85
N THR A 86 -3.40 -8.53 12.67
CA THR A 86 -2.19 -7.69 12.67
C THR A 86 -0.96 -8.46 13.14
N GLY A 87 -1.09 -9.31 14.17
CA GLY A 87 -0.02 -10.18 14.65
C GLY A 87 0.51 -11.12 13.57
N LEU A 88 -0.37 -11.73 12.77
CA LEU A 88 0.01 -12.57 11.64
C LEU A 88 0.80 -11.76 10.58
N CYS A 89 0.35 -10.55 10.26
CA CYS A 89 1.06 -9.67 9.33
C CYS A 89 2.45 -9.26 9.86
N CYS A 90 2.56 -8.98 11.16
CA CYS A 90 3.82 -8.66 11.82
C CYS A 90 4.87 -9.76 11.66
N ILE A 91 4.46 -11.03 11.80
CA ILE A 91 5.35 -12.19 11.60
C ILE A 91 5.93 -12.20 10.19
N VAL A 92 5.06 -12.07 9.18
CA VAL A 92 5.49 -12.11 7.79
C VAL A 92 6.37 -10.91 7.42
N ILE A 93 6.05 -9.71 7.92
CA ILE A 93 6.88 -8.51 7.73
C ILE A 93 8.27 -8.67 8.32
N PHE A 94 8.36 -9.22 9.54
CA PHE A 94 9.63 -9.49 10.18
C PHE A 94 10.50 -10.39 9.31
N PHE A 95 9.94 -11.52 8.84
CA PHE A 95 10.68 -12.46 8.01
C PHE A 95 11.05 -11.90 6.63
N ASN A 96 10.15 -11.14 6.00
CA ASN A 96 10.39 -10.61 4.66
C ASN A 96 11.37 -9.42 4.63
N SER A 97 11.42 -8.61 5.70
CA SER A 97 12.30 -7.44 5.78
C SER A 97 13.76 -7.77 6.12
N ARG A 98 14.02 -8.93 6.77
CA ARG A 98 15.38 -9.30 7.19
C ARG A 98 16.38 -9.34 6.04
N SER A 99 16.07 -10.06 4.96
CA SER A 99 16.97 -10.20 3.81
C SER A 99 17.34 -8.84 3.22
N ALA A 100 16.34 -7.97 3.06
CA ALA A 100 16.52 -6.62 2.55
C ALA A 100 17.39 -5.74 3.47
N THR A 101 17.20 -5.80 4.79
CA THR A 101 18.04 -5.04 5.74
C THR A 101 19.47 -5.58 5.85
N TRP A 102 19.68 -6.89 5.66
CA TRP A 102 21.00 -7.51 5.81
C TRP A 102 21.87 -7.33 4.55
N TYR A 103 21.25 -7.50 3.38
CA TYR A 103 21.94 -7.43 2.09
C TYR A 103 21.74 -6.10 1.36
N HIS A 104 20.86 -5.22 1.86
CA HIS A 104 20.55 -3.91 1.29
C HIS A 104 20.03 -3.98 -0.16
N ILE A 105 19.31 -5.05 -0.50
CA ILE A 105 18.71 -5.29 -1.81
C ILE A 105 17.19 -5.08 -1.77
N GLY A 106 16.61 -4.55 -2.85
CA GLY A 106 15.17 -4.38 -3.00
C GLY A 106 14.45 -5.66 -3.43
N PHE A 107 13.11 -5.59 -3.49
CA PHE A 107 12.27 -6.74 -3.89
C PHE A 107 12.66 -7.36 -5.24
N PRO A 108 12.95 -6.60 -6.32
CA PRO A 108 13.27 -7.22 -7.60
C PRO A 108 14.49 -8.14 -7.55
N VAL A 109 15.52 -7.73 -6.79
CA VAL A 109 16.74 -8.53 -6.62
C VAL A 109 16.49 -9.66 -5.63
N TYR A 110 15.69 -9.43 -4.59
CA TYR A 110 15.30 -10.49 -3.65
C TYR A 110 14.52 -11.62 -4.37
N ALA A 111 13.61 -11.28 -5.28
CA ALA A 111 12.87 -12.26 -6.08
C ALA A 111 13.78 -13.16 -6.95
N ARG A 112 14.96 -12.66 -7.38
CA ARG A 112 15.96 -13.46 -8.14
C ARG A 112 16.52 -14.60 -7.33
N ILE A 113 16.61 -14.45 -6.00
CA ILE A 113 17.11 -15.50 -5.11
C ILE A 113 16.26 -16.74 -5.29
N SER A 114 14.94 -16.59 -5.25
CA SER A 114 14.01 -17.73 -5.23
C SER A 114 13.54 -18.16 -6.62
N ALA A 115 13.17 -17.22 -7.49
CA ALA A 115 12.59 -17.52 -8.80
C ALA A 115 13.63 -17.69 -9.93
N GLY A 116 14.87 -17.29 -9.69
CA GLY A 116 15.92 -17.19 -10.71
C GLY A 116 15.90 -15.84 -11.44
N ILE A 117 16.97 -15.57 -12.19
CA ILE A 117 17.18 -14.26 -12.83
C ILE A 117 16.05 -13.94 -13.84
N TYR A 118 15.74 -14.86 -14.76
CA TYR A 118 14.64 -14.67 -15.71
C TYR A 118 13.28 -14.95 -15.07
N GLY A 119 13.20 -15.96 -14.20
CA GLY A 119 11.95 -16.32 -13.52
C GLY A 119 11.42 -15.23 -12.61
N SER A 120 12.28 -14.39 -12.02
CA SER A 120 11.85 -13.26 -11.18
C SER A 120 11.08 -12.19 -11.93
N LEU A 121 11.31 -12.01 -13.23
CA LEU A 121 10.68 -10.96 -14.04
C LEU A 121 9.16 -11.09 -14.04
N PHE A 122 8.64 -12.32 -14.03
CA PHE A 122 7.21 -12.57 -13.95
C PHE A 122 6.62 -12.16 -12.59
N PHE A 123 7.28 -12.48 -11.48
CA PHE A 123 6.82 -12.07 -10.14
C PHE A 123 6.85 -10.55 -9.97
N ILE A 124 7.89 -9.89 -10.49
CA ILE A 124 8.01 -8.44 -10.53
C ILE A 124 6.88 -7.81 -11.36
N PHE A 125 6.58 -8.39 -12.52
CA PHE A 125 5.52 -7.89 -13.41
C PHE A 125 4.12 -7.98 -12.77
N ILE A 126 3.78 -9.11 -12.13
CA ILE A 126 2.49 -9.26 -11.43
C ILE A 126 2.37 -8.20 -10.33
N ARG A 127 3.44 -8.03 -9.52
CA ARG A 127 3.45 -7.02 -8.45
C ARG A 127 3.26 -5.61 -8.98
N MET A 128 3.93 -5.27 -10.08
CA MET A 128 3.85 -3.96 -10.71
C MET A 128 2.43 -3.60 -11.14
N ILE A 129 1.71 -4.52 -11.79
CA ILE A 129 0.32 -4.29 -12.23
C ILE A 129 -0.57 -3.98 -11.03
N VAL A 130 -0.46 -4.79 -9.97
CA VAL A 130 -1.25 -4.61 -8.75
C VAL A 130 -0.97 -3.23 -8.15
N ALA A 131 0.30 -2.86 -8.02
CA ALA A 131 0.67 -1.55 -7.47
C ALA A 131 0.12 -0.39 -8.31
N ILE A 132 0.06 -0.51 -9.66
CA ILE A 132 -0.48 0.55 -10.54
C ILE A 132 -1.98 0.75 -10.29
N VAL A 133 -2.74 -0.33 -10.14
CA VAL A 133 -4.17 -0.23 -9.84
C VAL A 133 -4.40 0.37 -8.45
N TYR A 134 -3.57 0.00 -7.48
CA TYR A 134 -3.60 0.60 -6.15
C TYR A 134 -3.22 2.06 -6.13
N MET A 135 -2.26 2.46 -6.98
CA MET A 135 -1.92 3.87 -7.16
C MET A 135 -3.17 4.66 -7.56
N GLY A 136 -3.92 4.19 -8.56
CA GLY A 136 -5.20 4.76 -8.96
C GLY A 136 -6.21 4.82 -7.81
N THR A 137 -6.42 3.69 -7.13
CA THR A 137 -7.38 3.56 -6.03
C THR A 137 -7.10 4.54 -4.89
N GLN A 138 -5.84 4.65 -4.47
CA GLN A 138 -5.47 5.57 -3.39
C GLN A 138 -5.52 7.03 -3.83
N THR A 139 -5.18 7.35 -5.08
CA THR A 139 -5.39 8.71 -5.63
C THR A 139 -6.88 9.06 -5.62
N TYR A 140 -7.77 8.12 -5.95
CA TYR A 140 -9.21 8.34 -5.85
C TYR A 140 -9.67 8.58 -4.41
N TYR A 141 -9.22 7.80 -3.43
CA TYR A 141 -9.54 8.06 -2.01
C TYR A 141 -9.03 9.42 -1.53
N ALA A 142 -7.83 9.82 -1.94
CA ALA A 142 -7.31 11.15 -1.66
C ALA A 142 -8.19 12.23 -2.31
N SER A 143 -8.67 12.01 -3.55
CA SER A 143 -9.51 12.98 -4.25
C SER A 143 -10.91 13.12 -3.65
N ARG A 144 -11.49 12.04 -3.10
CA ARG A 144 -12.75 12.13 -2.34
C ARG A 144 -12.61 13.02 -1.12
N MET A 145 -11.46 12.98 -0.43
CA MET A 145 -11.20 13.89 0.69
C MET A 145 -10.98 15.33 0.19
N MET A 146 -10.26 15.51 -0.92
CA MET A 146 -10.11 16.82 -1.54
C MET A 146 -11.47 17.43 -1.95
N ASP A 147 -12.37 16.62 -2.50
CA ASP A 147 -13.74 17.03 -2.86
C ASP A 147 -14.52 17.55 -1.64
N VAL A 148 -14.42 16.86 -0.50
CA VAL A 148 -14.98 17.34 0.77
C VAL A 148 -14.31 18.64 1.23
N SER A 149 -12.99 18.74 1.16
CA SER A 149 -12.26 19.97 1.51
C SER A 149 -12.72 21.17 0.66
N LEU A 150 -12.90 20.97 -0.65
CA LEU A 150 -13.36 22.00 -1.57
C LEU A 150 -14.81 22.41 -1.28
N ARG A 151 -15.69 21.45 -0.94
CA ARG A 151 -17.04 21.73 -0.43
C ARG A 151 -16.99 22.59 0.85
N CYS A 152 -16.08 22.32 1.77
CA CYS A 152 -15.94 23.12 2.99
C CYS A 152 -15.49 24.56 2.70
N VAL A 153 -14.71 24.82 1.66
CA VAL A 153 -14.20 26.16 1.31
C VAL A 153 -15.24 26.95 0.50
N PHE A 154 -15.70 26.37 -0.61
CA PHE A 154 -16.53 27.08 -1.60
C PHE A 154 -18.04 26.90 -1.37
N GLY A 155 -18.44 26.01 -0.46
CA GLY A 155 -19.84 25.79 -0.14
C GLY A 155 -20.64 25.18 -1.29
N HIS A 156 -21.88 25.62 -1.45
CA HIS A 156 -22.80 25.14 -2.47
C HIS A 156 -22.30 25.41 -3.90
N GLN A 157 -21.47 26.45 -4.10
CA GLN A 157 -20.84 26.71 -5.41
C GLN A 157 -19.97 25.55 -5.91
N TRP A 158 -19.48 24.69 -5.01
CA TRP A 158 -18.75 23.48 -5.37
C TRP A 158 -19.65 22.28 -5.63
N THR A 159 -20.68 22.08 -4.81
CA THR A 159 -21.60 20.94 -4.97
C THR A 159 -22.51 21.10 -6.18
N ASP A 160 -22.82 22.34 -6.55
CA ASP A 160 -23.82 22.67 -7.57
C ASP A 160 -23.18 22.88 -8.95
N ILE A 161 -21.89 22.52 -9.12
CA ILE A 161 -21.20 22.54 -10.41
C ILE A 161 -21.96 21.63 -11.39
N PRO A 162 -22.47 22.16 -12.52
CA PRO A 162 -23.21 21.37 -13.49
C PRO A 162 -22.36 20.21 -14.02
N ASN A 163 -22.87 18.99 -13.86
CA ASN A 163 -22.18 17.81 -14.34
C ASN A 163 -22.22 17.74 -15.87
N SER A 164 -21.06 17.91 -16.50
CA SER A 164 -20.87 17.85 -17.96
C SER A 164 -20.47 16.45 -18.46
N LEU A 165 -20.28 15.49 -17.55
CA LEU A 165 -19.86 14.13 -17.89
C LEU A 165 -21.07 13.19 -18.05
N PRO A 166 -21.02 12.22 -18.98
CA PRO A 166 -22.08 11.22 -19.12
C PRO A 166 -22.15 10.32 -17.89
N LYS A 167 -23.33 9.78 -17.57
CA LYS A 167 -23.51 8.84 -16.44
C LYS A 167 -22.58 7.62 -16.51
N SER A 168 -22.23 7.18 -17.71
CA SER A 168 -21.28 6.07 -17.95
C SER A 168 -19.85 6.37 -17.48
N ALA A 169 -19.48 7.64 -17.26
CA ALA A 169 -18.17 8.00 -16.75
C ALA A 169 -17.94 7.55 -15.30
N GLY A 170 -19.01 7.31 -14.53
CA GLY A 170 -18.93 6.85 -13.13
C GLY A 170 -18.34 7.87 -12.15
N ILE A 171 -18.23 9.14 -12.55
CA ILE A 171 -17.70 10.24 -11.74
C ILE A 171 -18.33 11.55 -12.23
N THR A 172 -18.57 12.51 -11.32
CA THR A 172 -19.11 13.83 -11.67
C THR A 172 -18.00 14.84 -12.00
N THR A 173 -18.35 15.96 -12.64
CA THR A 173 -17.39 17.02 -13.02
C THR A 173 -16.61 17.56 -11.82
N SER A 174 -17.27 17.88 -10.70
CA SER A 174 -16.59 18.37 -9.48
C SER A 174 -15.59 17.34 -8.94
N GLN A 175 -15.98 16.07 -8.91
CA GLN A 175 -15.12 14.98 -8.44
C GLN A 175 -13.93 14.73 -9.38
N MET A 176 -14.09 14.90 -10.69
CA MET A 176 -13.00 14.82 -11.66
C MET A 176 -12.01 15.98 -11.47
N VAL A 177 -12.50 17.20 -11.21
CA VAL A 177 -11.65 18.35 -10.88
C VAL A 177 -10.89 18.11 -9.58
N ALA A 178 -11.56 17.61 -8.52
CA ALA A 178 -10.89 17.22 -7.28
C ALA A 178 -9.81 16.15 -7.53
N PHE A 179 -10.08 15.16 -8.39
CA PHE A 179 -9.10 14.15 -8.78
C PHE A 179 -7.90 14.75 -9.50
N PHE A 180 -8.13 15.66 -10.44
CA PHE A 180 -7.05 16.37 -11.14
C PHE A 180 -6.20 17.21 -10.18
N ILE A 181 -6.81 17.94 -9.25
CA ILE A 181 -6.10 18.73 -8.23
C ILE A 181 -5.27 17.81 -7.33
N THR A 182 -5.85 16.73 -6.83
CA THR A 182 -5.12 15.74 -6.02
C THR A 182 -3.97 15.12 -6.80
N TRP A 183 -4.20 14.77 -8.08
CA TRP A 183 -3.15 14.24 -8.96
C TRP A 183 -2.00 15.24 -9.12
N LEU A 184 -2.31 16.52 -9.33
CA LEU A 184 -1.33 17.60 -9.46
C LEU A 184 -0.52 17.79 -8.17
N LEU A 185 -1.18 17.71 -7.01
CA LEU A 185 -0.51 17.84 -5.70
C LEU A 185 0.35 16.62 -5.33
N GLN A 186 -0.05 15.40 -5.74
CA GLN A 186 0.77 14.21 -5.50
C GLN A 186 1.96 14.10 -6.45
N PHE A 187 1.85 14.64 -7.68
CA PHE A 187 2.84 14.42 -8.74
C PHE A 187 4.29 14.85 -8.37
N PRO A 188 4.53 15.97 -7.67
CA PRO A 188 5.87 16.34 -7.21
C PRO A 188 6.57 15.29 -6.35
N PHE A 189 5.80 14.45 -5.62
CA PHE A 189 6.39 13.37 -4.83
C PHE A 189 6.97 12.23 -5.69
N ALA A 190 6.71 12.20 -7.00
CA ALA A 190 7.35 11.26 -7.93
C ALA A 190 8.89 11.43 -7.99
N TRP A 191 9.41 12.63 -7.66
CA TRP A 191 10.85 12.91 -7.59
C TRP A 191 11.48 12.62 -6.23
N LEU A 192 10.68 12.21 -5.24
CA LEU A 192 11.18 11.88 -3.91
C LEU A 192 11.77 10.47 -3.90
N HIS A 193 13.09 10.39 -4.04
CA HIS A 193 13.79 9.10 -3.93
C HIS A 193 13.55 8.45 -2.56
N PRO A 194 13.34 7.12 -2.46
CA PRO A 194 13.01 6.42 -1.21
C PRO A 194 13.98 6.68 -0.04
N SER A 195 15.28 6.83 -0.33
CA SER A 195 16.27 7.17 0.70
C SER A 195 15.98 8.51 1.40
N LYS A 196 15.25 9.44 0.77
CA LYS A 196 14.92 10.74 1.37
C LYS A 196 13.47 10.82 1.88
N ALA A 197 12.71 9.72 1.81
CA ALA A 197 11.28 9.71 2.15
C ALA A 197 11.00 9.66 3.67
N GLY A 198 11.99 9.35 4.52
CA GLY A 198 11.83 9.21 5.97
C GLY A 198 11.06 10.35 6.66
N PRO A 199 11.43 11.64 6.47
CA PRO A 199 10.74 12.77 7.09
C PRO A 199 9.26 12.87 6.75
N LEU A 200 8.87 12.48 5.54
CA LEU A 200 7.47 12.52 5.09
C LEU A 200 6.59 11.60 5.95
N PHE A 201 7.11 10.43 6.31
CA PHE A 201 6.40 9.49 7.17
C PHE A 201 6.31 9.95 8.61
N VAL A 202 7.33 10.64 9.11
CA VAL A 202 7.30 11.26 10.45
C VAL A 202 6.19 12.30 10.51
N VAL A 203 6.14 13.24 9.57
CA VAL A 203 5.08 14.26 9.53
C VAL A 203 3.69 13.62 9.49
N LYS A 204 3.49 12.64 8.61
CA LYS A 204 2.21 11.91 8.53
C LYS A 204 1.87 11.17 9.84
N SER A 205 2.86 10.57 10.50
CA SER A 205 2.68 9.82 11.75
C SER A 205 2.17 10.68 12.91
N PHE A 206 2.34 12.01 12.84
CA PHE A 206 1.74 12.93 13.81
C PHE A 206 0.39 13.47 13.34
N LEU A 207 0.29 13.93 12.09
CA LEU A 207 -0.92 14.60 11.60
C LEU A 207 -2.12 13.65 11.50
N SER A 208 -1.93 12.45 10.92
CA SER A 208 -3.04 11.56 10.61
C SER A 208 -3.73 10.99 11.86
N PRO A 209 -3.03 10.54 12.92
CA PRO A 209 -3.70 10.13 14.15
C PRO A 209 -4.51 11.23 14.80
N VAL A 210 -4.01 12.48 14.79
CA VAL A 210 -4.72 13.62 15.36
C VAL A 210 -6.02 13.88 14.59
N ALA A 211 -5.98 13.92 13.26
CA ALA A 211 -7.18 14.15 12.45
C ALA A 211 -8.24 13.06 12.62
N TYR A 212 -7.83 11.79 12.61
CA TYR A 212 -8.72 10.65 12.82
C TYR A 212 -9.33 10.65 14.23
N THR A 213 -8.52 10.87 15.25
CA THR A 213 -8.98 10.88 16.65
C THR A 213 -9.88 12.08 16.91
N ALA A 214 -9.54 13.26 16.40
CA ALA A 214 -10.39 14.45 16.51
C ALA A 214 -11.75 14.25 15.84
N THR A 215 -11.78 13.64 14.65
CA THR A 215 -13.02 13.29 13.96
C THR A 215 -13.86 12.32 14.78
N MET A 216 -13.25 11.27 15.32
CA MET A 216 -13.93 10.29 16.17
C MET A 216 -14.51 10.96 17.42
N ILE A 217 -13.70 11.70 18.18
CA ILE A 217 -14.14 12.38 19.41
C ILE A 217 -15.29 13.33 19.10
N TRP A 218 -15.18 14.11 18.02
CA TRP A 218 -16.25 15.02 17.62
C TRP A 218 -17.54 14.28 17.30
N ALA A 219 -17.49 13.17 16.54
CA ALA A 219 -18.68 12.37 16.24
C ALA A 219 -19.30 11.78 17.51
N LEU A 220 -18.48 11.26 18.43
CA LEU A 220 -18.94 10.69 19.70
C LEU A 220 -19.65 11.73 20.58
N VAL A 221 -19.09 12.94 20.69
CA VAL A 221 -19.66 14.03 21.49
C VAL A 221 -20.90 14.61 20.81
N LYS A 222 -20.85 14.83 19.50
CA LYS A 222 -21.93 15.50 18.76
C LYS A 222 -23.20 14.63 18.66
N PHE A 223 -23.04 13.32 18.55
CA PHE A 223 -24.16 12.37 18.44
C PHE A 223 -24.59 11.80 19.81
N ASP A 224 -24.00 12.30 20.90
CA ASP A 224 -24.38 12.06 22.31
C ASP A 224 -24.36 10.58 22.75
N SER A 225 -23.76 9.68 21.94
CA SER A 225 -23.77 8.22 22.15
C SER A 225 -23.04 7.42 21.08
N VAL A 226 -22.74 6.16 21.41
CA VAL A 226 -22.49 5.08 20.43
C VAL A 226 -23.49 3.95 20.63
N ASN A 227 -23.99 3.39 19.54
CA ASN A 227 -24.62 2.08 19.57
C ASN A 227 -23.71 1.05 18.90
N LEU A 228 -23.06 0.21 19.72
CA LEU A 228 -22.18 -0.86 19.22
C LEU A 228 -22.96 -2.13 18.80
N ASN A 229 -24.27 -2.16 19.00
CA ASN A 229 -25.14 -3.28 18.65
C ASN A 229 -25.89 -3.00 17.33
N LEU A 230 -25.16 -2.95 16.22
CA LEU A 230 -25.76 -2.98 14.88
C LEU A 230 -26.27 -4.37 14.48
N ALA A 231 -25.69 -5.43 15.07
CA ALA A 231 -26.09 -6.80 14.78
C ALA A 231 -27.53 -7.04 15.26
N LYS A 232 -28.49 -7.16 14.32
CA LYS A 232 -29.89 -7.50 14.63
C LYS A 232 -30.04 -8.87 15.31
N LYS A 233 -29.00 -9.72 15.25
CA LYS A 233 -29.00 -11.08 15.83
C LYS A 233 -27.61 -11.43 16.35
N THR A 234 -27.52 -11.80 17.62
CA THR A 234 -26.29 -12.36 18.20
C THR A 234 -25.99 -13.69 17.52
N VAL A 235 -24.95 -13.74 16.70
CA VAL A 235 -24.49 -14.96 16.04
C VAL A 235 -23.71 -15.84 17.03
N SER A 236 -24.05 -17.12 17.11
CA SER A 236 -23.41 -18.12 17.99
C SER A 236 -22.94 -19.35 17.20
N GLY A 237 -22.12 -20.19 17.83
CA GLY A 237 -21.65 -21.45 17.25
C GLY A 237 -20.76 -21.25 16.00
N GLY A 238 -20.91 -22.14 15.01
CA GLY A 238 -20.07 -22.15 13.80
C GLY A 238 -20.11 -20.85 12.99
N GLN A 239 -21.26 -20.14 12.99
CA GLN A 239 -21.39 -18.87 12.27
C GLN A 239 -20.54 -17.74 12.89
N LEU A 240 -20.40 -17.74 14.22
CA LEU A 240 -19.48 -16.83 14.92
C LEU A 240 -18.03 -17.11 14.51
N GLY A 241 -17.64 -18.38 14.44
CA GLY A 241 -16.32 -18.80 13.98
C GLY A 241 -16.02 -18.34 12.55
N TRP A 242 -16.95 -18.54 11.62
CA TRP A 242 -16.80 -18.08 10.24
C TRP A 242 -16.74 -16.55 10.12
N ASN A 243 -17.53 -15.82 10.89
CA ASN A 243 -17.46 -14.35 10.92
C ASN A 243 -16.12 -13.86 11.48
N PHE A 244 -15.59 -14.54 12.50
CA PHE A 244 -14.27 -14.23 13.04
C PHE A 244 -13.15 -14.47 12.02
N MET A 245 -13.20 -15.58 11.29
CA MET A 245 -12.26 -15.87 10.20
C MET A 245 -12.37 -14.85 9.05
N ARG A 246 -13.58 -14.40 8.70
CA ARG A 246 -13.78 -13.32 7.74
C ARG A 246 -13.14 -12.02 8.21
N ALA A 247 -13.33 -11.65 9.48
CA ALA A 247 -12.70 -10.46 10.05
C ALA A 247 -11.17 -10.53 10.01
N ILE A 248 -10.56 -11.65 10.40
CA ILE A 248 -9.10 -11.86 10.30
C ILE A 248 -8.65 -11.70 8.84
N ASN A 249 -9.35 -12.35 7.90
CA ASN A 249 -9.01 -12.27 6.48
C ASN A 249 -9.07 -10.84 5.96
N THR A 250 -10.11 -10.07 6.29
CA THR A 250 -10.21 -8.65 5.90
C THR A 250 -9.05 -7.82 6.47
N VAL A 251 -8.67 -8.03 7.73
CA VAL A 251 -7.54 -7.32 8.36
C VAL A 251 -6.23 -7.66 7.66
N VAL A 252 -5.96 -8.95 7.41
CA VAL A 252 -4.73 -9.41 6.75
C VAL A 252 -4.66 -8.90 5.31
N SER A 253 -5.76 -9.00 4.57
CA SER A 253 -5.87 -8.53 3.18
C SER A 253 -5.50 -7.06 3.03
N GLY A 254 -5.88 -6.23 4.00
CA GLY A 254 -5.53 -4.81 4.05
C GLY A 254 -4.07 -4.48 4.38
N VAL A 255 -3.22 -5.49 4.59
CA VAL A 255 -1.79 -5.34 4.93
C VAL A 255 -0.88 -6.05 3.93
N VAL A 256 -1.34 -7.04 3.16
CA VAL A 256 -0.48 -7.78 2.23
C VAL A 256 0.26 -6.91 1.20
N PRO A 257 -0.35 -5.89 0.55
CA PRO A 257 0.40 -5.04 -0.39
C PRO A 257 1.67 -4.40 0.23
N PRO A 258 1.61 -3.73 1.41
CA PRO A 258 2.81 -3.24 2.07
C PRO A 258 3.74 -4.32 2.64
N MET A 259 3.31 -5.59 2.72
CA MET A 259 4.20 -6.68 3.16
C MET A 259 5.19 -7.07 2.08
N VAL A 260 4.78 -6.99 0.81
CA VAL A 260 5.58 -7.44 -0.33
C VAL A 260 6.61 -6.39 -0.72
N ASN A 261 6.24 -5.11 -0.60
CA ASN A 261 7.12 -3.99 -0.90
C ASN A 261 8.09 -3.63 0.22
N ILE A 262 7.99 -4.27 1.39
CA ILE A 262 8.80 -3.91 2.54
C ILE A 262 10.30 -3.99 2.25
N ALA A 263 10.72 -4.93 1.39
CA ALA A 263 12.10 -5.08 0.97
C ALA A 263 12.65 -3.83 0.26
N ASP A 264 11.81 -3.10 -0.48
CA ASP A 264 12.20 -1.90 -1.22
C ASP A 264 12.56 -0.73 -0.29
N LEU A 265 12.02 -0.71 0.92
CA LEU A 265 12.26 0.35 1.91
C LEU A 265 13.22 -0.11 3.01
N ALA A 266 13.10 -1.37 3.44
CA ALA A 266 13.97 -1.97 4.44
C ALA A 266 15.46 -1.93 4.03
N ARG A 267 15.77 -1.99 2.73
CA ARG A 267 17.15 -1.87 2.22
C ARG A 267 17.88 -0.58 2.61
N TYR A 268 17.18 0.49 3.00
CA TYR A 268 17.79 1.74 3.45
C TYR A 268 18.08 1.78 4.96
N GLY A 269 17.77 0.70 5.69
CA GLY A 269 18.06 0.57 7.11
C GLY A 269 19.55 0.55 7.41
N ASN A 270 19.91 0.97 8.62
CA ASN A 270 21.30 0.94 9.09
C ASN A 270 21.69 -0.43 9.64
N ARG A 271 20.80 -1.01 10.46
CA ARG A 271 21.06 -2.27 11.15
C ARG A 271 19.88 -3.22 10.98
N PRO A 272 20.13 -4.52 10.87
CA PRO A 272 19.08 -5.54 10.79
C PRO A 272 18.13 -5.59 11.99
N ARG A 273 18.53 -5.03 13.14
CA ARG A 273 17.67 -4.88 14.34
C ARG A 273 16.62 -3.77 14.19
N ASP A 274 16.79 -2.88 13.21
CA ASP A 274 15.88 -1.75 12.98
C ASP A 274 14.53 -2.21 12.38
N VAL A 275 14.41 -3.52 12.08
CA VAL A 275 13.15 -4.20 11.75
C VAL A 275 12.19 -4.28 12.96
N TRP A 276 12.69 -4.31 14.19
CA TRP A 276 11.83 -4.40 15.38
C TRP A 276 10.88 -3.19 15.55
N PRO A 277 11.39 -1.94 15.48
CA PRO A 277 10.53 -0.76 15.43
C PRO A 277 9.48 -0.78 14.31
N LEU A 278 9.82 -1.36 13.15
CA LEU A 278 8.88 -1.52 12.03
C LEU A 278 7.69 -2.39 12.45
N VAL A 279 7.96 -3.55 13.04
CA VAL A 279 6.94 -4.49 13.52
C VAL A 279 6.08 -3.87 14.63
N ALA A 280 6.71 -3.20 15.60
CA ALA A 280 6.00 -2.52 16.68
C ALA A 280 5.08 -1.41 16.14
N GLY A 281 5.56 -0.65 15.16
CA GLY A 281 4.78 0.39 14.48
C GLY A 281 3.48 -0.17 13.89
N LEU A 282 3.54 -1.32 13.21
CA LEU A 282 2.32 -1.97 12.67
C LEU A 282 1.38 -2.46 13.77
N PHE A 283 1.93 -3.19 14.75
CA PHE A 283 1.14 -3.85 15.79
C PHE A 283 0.31 -2.88 16.62
N ILE A 284 0.87 -1.70 16.91
CA ILE A 284 0.19 -0.65 17.68
C ILE A 284 -0.83 0.10 16.81
N SER A 285 -0.42 0.49 15.60
CA SER A 285 -1.20 1.44 14.80
C SER A 285 -2.40 0.81 14.10
N LYS A 286 -2.28 -0.42 13.57
CA LYS A 286 -3.36 -1.03 12.76
C LYS A 286 -4.63 -1.30 13.58
N PRO A 287 -4.57 -1.94 14.77
CA PRO A 287 -5.75 -2.11 15.62
C PRO A 287 -6.32 -0.76 16.04
N ALA A 288 -5.48 0.22 16.40
CA ALA A 288 -5.94 1.55 16.79
C ALA A 288 -6.79 2.23 15.71
N VAL A 289 -6.36 2.20 14.45
CA VAL A 289 -7.11 2.80 13.33
C VAL A 289 -8.40 2.03 13.01
N ILE A 290 -8.37 0.70 13.11
CA ILE A 290 -9.57 -0.14 12.95
C ILE A 290 -10.61 0.23 14.02
N LEU A 291 -10.19 0.41 15.26
CA LEU A 291 -11.07 0.84 16.35
C LEU A 291 -11.63 2.24 16.11
N ILE A 292 -10.81 3.18 15.64
CA ILE A 292 -11.27 4.52 15.26
C ILE A 292 -12.38 4.44 14.19
N GLY A 293 -12.17 3.64 13.14
CA GLY A 293 -13.17 3.41 12.09
C GLY A 293 -14.47 2.82 12.64
N LEU A 294 -14.36 1.77 13.45
CA LEU A 294 -15.47 1.12 14.14
C LEU A 294 -16.30 2.13 14.96
N PHE A 295 -15.68 2.86 15.89
CA PHE A 295 -16.40 3.78 16.77
C PHE A 295 -17.00 4.97 16.02
N THR A 296 -16.27 5.52 15.05
CA THR A 296 -16.76 6.65 14.24
C THR A 296 -17.99 6.24 13.42
N THR A 297 -17.94 5.08 12.76
CA THR A 297 -19.09 4.55 12.02
C THR A 297 -20.24 4.16 12.94
N ALA A 298 -19.98 3.64 14.13
CA ALA A 298 -21.01 3.32 15.12
C ALA A 298 -21.75 4.54 15.64
N ALA A 299 -21.04 5.65 15.86
CA ALA A 299 -21.66 6.93 16.22
C ALA A 299 -22.52 7.47 15.06
N GLY A 300 -21.97 7.49 13.84
CA GLY A 300 -22.70 7.95 12.65
C GLY A 300 -23.92 7.10 12.30
N ALA A 301 -23.82 5.78 12.44
CA ALA A 301 -24.93 4.85 12.17
C ALA A 301 -26.10 5.05 13.14
N LYS A 302 -25.82 5.38 14.41
CA LYS A 302 -26.87 5.70 15.39
C LYS A 302 -27.63 6.96 15.01
N HIS A 303 -26.91 8.00 14.56
CA HIS A 303 -27.50 9.31 14.27
C HIS A 303 -28.21 9.35 12.90
N PHE A 304 -27.51 8.94 11.84
CA PHE A 304 -28.00 9.01 10.46
C PHE A 304 -28.77 7.77 9.99
N GLY A 305 -28.82 6.70 10.80
CA GLY A 305 -29.44 5.42 10.43
C GLY A 305 -28.67 4.62 9.38
N VAL A 306 -27.50 5.10 8.93
CA VAL A 306 -26.68 4.47 7.88
C VAL A 306 -25.25 4.31 8.35
N ALA A 307 -24.71 3.09 8.26
CA ALA A 307 -23.33 2.77 8.61
C ALA A 307 -22.38 3.11 7.45
N ASN A 308 -21.99 4.38 7.34
CA ASN A 308 -21.03 4.82 6.32
C ASN A 308 -19.65 4.22 6.58
N TRP A 309 -19.18 3.42 5.63
CA TRP A 309 -17.89 2.77 5.70
C TRP A 309 -16.75 3.66 5.18
N ASN A 310 -17.06 4.67 4.37
CA ASN A 310 -16.10 5.68 3.94
C ASN A 310 -16.24 6.95 4.77
N LEU A 311 -15.09 7.54 5.08
CA LEU A 311 -15.06 8.77 5.86
C LEU A 311 -15.62 9.98 5.09
N TRP A 312 -15.49 10.04 3.76
CA TRP A 312 -16.03 11.17 2.97
C TRP A 312 -17.56 11.16 2.92
N ASP A 313 -18.20 9.98 2.95
CA ASP A 313 -19.66 9.87 2.95
C ASP A 313 -20.20 10.36 4.31
N LEU A 314 -19.54 10.00 5.41
CA LEU A 314 -19.84 10.52 6.74
C LEU A 314 -19.65 12.04 6.81
N TYR A 315 -18.55 12.57 6.27
CA TYR A 315 -18.32 14.01 6.19
C TYR A 315 -19.39 14.72 5.36
N GLY A 316 -19.87 14.11 4.28
CA GLY A 316 -21.00 14.61 3.49
C GLY A 316 -22.24 14.78 4.34
N LEU A 317 -22.67 13.74 5.05
CA LEU A 317 -23.86 13.80 5.93
C LEU A 317 -23.71 14.82 7.06
N ILE A 318 -22.53 14.91 7.66
CA ILE A 318 -22.24 15.92 8.70
C ILE A 318 -22.39 17.33 8.14
N LEU A 319 -21.91 17.59 6.92
CA LEU A 319 -22.05 18.89 6.28
C LEU A 319 -23.49 19.17 5.84
N ASP A 320 -24.26 18.14 5.44
CA ASP A 320 -25.66 18.29 5.07
C ASP A 320 -26.53 18.71 6.26
N GLU A 321 -26.32 18.12 7.45
CA GLU A 321 -27.12 18.40 8.64
C GLU A 321 -26.56 19.56 9.49
N PHE A 322 -25.23 19.64 9.68
CA PHE A 322 -24.58 20.59 10.57
C PHE A 322 -23.81 21.68 9.82
N TRP A 323 -24.50 22.39 8.92
CA TRP A 323 -23.92 23.48 8.15
C TRP A 323 -23.58 24.70 9.00
N GLY A 324 -22.31 24.81 9.43
CA GLY A 324 -21.83 25.95 10.20
C GLY A 324 -20.30 26.14 10.12
N PRO A 325 -19.77 27.34 10.43
CA PRO A 325 -18.35 27.65 10.30
C PRO A 325 -17.42 26.73 11.10
N GLY A 326 -17.83 26.35 12.33
CA GLY A 326 -17.07 25.45 13.19
C GLY A 326 -16.98 24.03 12.62
N THR A 327 -18.12 23.45 12.23
CA THR A 327 -18.19 22.12 11.59
C THR A 327 -17.39 22.11 10.29
N ARG A 328 -17.58 23.11 9.43
CA ARG A 328 -16.85 23.22 8.15
C ARG A 328 -15.35 23.28 8.35
N THR A 329 -14.87 24.05 9.33
CA THR A 329 -13.44 24.13 9.66
C THR A 329 -12.89 22.79 10.12
N LEU A 330 -13.58 22.10 11.03
CA LEU A 330 -13.15 20.79 11.51
C LEU A 330 -13.08 19.76 10.36
N ILE A 331 -14.14 19.67 9.56
CA ILE A 331 -14.23 18.72 8.45
C ILE A 331 -13.20 19.06 7.37
N PHE A 332 -12.96 20.35 7.09
CA PHE A 332 -11.91 20.79 6.18
C PHE A 332 -10.53 20.31 6.64
N LEU A 333 -10.17 20.55 7.91
CA LEU A 333 -8.89 20.14 8.48
C LEU A 333 -8.73 18.62 8.48
N GLY A 334 -9.78 17.88 8.86
CA GLY A 334 -9.78 16.42 8.82
C GLY A 334 -9.60 15.88 7.39
N ALA A 335 -10.36 16.41 6.44
CA ALA A 335 -10.31 16.00 5.04
C ALA A 335 -8.97 16.33 4.37
N ILE A 336 -8.39 17.52 4.59
CA ILE A 336 -7.12 17.88 3.95
C ILE A 336 -5.94 17.09 4.53
N VAL A 337 -5.93 16.85 5.85
CA VAL A 337 -4.93 15.99 6.48
C VAL A 337 -5.07 14.57 5.97
N GLN A 338 -6.30 14.07 5.79
CA GLN A 338 -6.52 12.73 5.26
C GLN A 338 -6.15 12.61 3.77
N CYS A 339 -6.39 13.65 2.97
CA CYS A 339 -5.91 13.74 1.60
C CYS A 339 -4.39 13.63 1.56
N PHE A 340 -3.69 14.45 2.35
CA PHE A 340 -2.22 14.39 2.47
C PHE A 340 -1.73 13.02 2.94
N ALA A 341 -2.32 12.47 4.00
CA ALA A 341 -1.94 11.16 4.54
C ALA A 341 -2.11 10.04 3.50
N THR A 342 -3.15 10.13 2.66
CA THR A 342 -3.41 9.18 1.58
C THR A 342 -2.38 9.32 0.46
N ILE A 343 -2.03 10.56 0.05
CA ILE A 343 -0.94 10.82 -0.91
C ILE A 343 0.37 10.20 -0.43
N VAL A 344 0.76 10.45 0.83
CA VAL A 344 2.00 9.91 1.41
C VAL A 344 1.97 8.38 1.48
N THR A 345 0.82 7.77 1.79
CA THR A 345 0.64 6.30 1.72
C THR A 345 0.85 5.79 0.30
N ASN A 346 0.38 6.54 -0.69
CA ASN A 346 0.47 6.18 -2.09
C ASN A 346 1.92 6.18 -2.59
N VAL A 347 2.70 7.19 -2.15
CA VAL A 347 4.14 7.29 -2.43
C VAL A 347 4.86 6.04 -1.95
N SER A 348 4.67 5.63 -0.70
CA SER A 348 5.36 4.46 -0.15
C SER A 348 4.84 3.13 -0.67
N SER A 349 3.54 2.98 -0.76
CA SER A 349 2.93 1.66 -0.95
C SER A 349 2.84 1.27 -2.41
N ASN A 350 2.81 2.25 -3.32
CA ASN A 350 2.53 2.03 -4.74
C ASN A 350 3.58 2.69 -5.65
N ALA A 351 3.86 3.99 -5.48
CA ALA A 351 4.80 4.68 -6.37
C ALA A 351 6.23 4.13 -6.26
N ILE A 352 6.78 4.05 -5.05
CA ILE A 352 8.13 3.49 -4.82
C ILE A 352 8.24 2.04 -5.32
N PRO A 353 7.29 1.13 -5.02
CA PRO A 353 7.35 -0.24 -5.50
C PRO A 353 7.29 -0.37 -7.02
N ILE A 354 6.47 0.43 -7.72
CA ILE A 354 6.48 0.46 -9.19
C ILE A 354 7.80 1.01 -9.71
N GLY A 355 8.36 2.02 -9.04
CA GLY A 355 9.71 2.50 -9.29
C GLY A 355 10.73 1.38 -9.25
N CYS A 356 10.74 0.59 -8.17
CA CYS A 356 11.59 -0.58 -8.01
C CYS A 356 11.30 -1.67 -9.04
N ASP A 357 10.02 -1.96 -9.34
CA ASP A 357 9.63 -3.02 -10.27
C ASP A 357 10.07 -2.72 -11.69
N LEU A 358 9.83 -1.50 -12.18
CA LEU A 358 10.31 -1.05 -13.49
C LEU A 358 11.84 -1.04 -13.55
N ASN A 359 12.48 -0.64 -12.44
CA ASN A 359 13.93 -0.72 -12.29
C ASN A 359 14.45 -2.17 -12.37
N GLY A 360 13.68 -3.14 -11.88
CA GLY A 360 14.00 -4.57 -11.95
C GLY A 360 13.72 -5.22 -13.31
N LEU A 361 12.62 -4.85 -13.96
CA LEU A 361 12.18 -5.36 -15.27
C LEU A 361 13.02 -4.79 -16.41
N PHE A 362 13.31 -3.49 -16.34
CA PHE A 362 13.98 -2.74 -17.38
C PHE A 362 15.15 -1.89 -16.81
N PRO A 363 16.17 -2.51 -16.18
CA PRO A 363 17.23 -1.79 -15.46
C PRO A 363 18.01 -0.81 -16.34
N LYS A 364 18.07 -1.08 -17.65
CA LYS A 364 18.74 -0.20 -18.61
C LYS A 364 18.05 1.16 -18.77
N TYR A 365 16.74 1.26 -18.56
CA TYR A 365 15.95 2.45 -18.93
C TYR A 365 15.37 3.19 -17.72
N PHE A 366 15.03 2.44 -16.67
CA PHE A 366 14.40 3.00 -15.48
C PHE A 366 15.39 3.11 -14.33
N THR A 367 15.29 4.23 -13.63
CA THR A 367 15.69 4.41 -12.23
C THR A 367 14.40 4.38 -11.39
N ILE A 368 14.49 4.29 -10.06
CA ILE A 368 13.31 4.29 -9.18
C ILE A 368 12.46 5.54 -9.45
N VAL A 369 13.09 6.72 -9.52
CA VAL A 369 12.40 8.00 -9.79
C VAL A 369 11.73 8.01 -11.16
N ARG A 370 12.39 7.52 -12.23
CA ARG A 370 11.77 7.44 -13.56
C ARG A 370 10.54 6.52 -13.54
N GLY A 371 10.61 5.41 -12.81
CA GLY A 371 9.48 4.50 -12.66
C GLY A 371 8.34 5.11 -11.84
N MET A 372 8.64 5.88 -10.79
CA MET A 372 7.66 6.64 -10.02
C MET A 372 6.93 7.69 -10.87
N ILE A 373 7.63 8.38 -11.77
CA ILE A 373 7.01 9.34 -12.70
C ILE A 373 6.05 8.63 -13.65
N LEU A 374 6.48 7.51 -14.26
CA LEU A 374 5.60 6.72 -15.14
C LEU A 374 4.38 6.21 -14.37
N CYS A 375 4.56 5.72 -13.14
CA CYS A 375 3.47 5.31 -12.26
C CYS A 375 2.40 6.39 -12.12
N HIS A 376 2.79 7.64 -11.83
CA HIS A 376 1.83 8.74 -11.67
C HIS A 376 1.07 9.07 -12.96
N ILE A 377 1.69 8.89 -14.12
CA ILE A 377 1.03 9.09 -15.42
C ILE A 377 0.01 7.98 -15.68
N LEU A 378 0.35 6.74 -15.32
CA LEU A 378 -0.51 5.56 -15.52
C LEU A 378 -1.77 5.54 -14.63
N VAL A 379 -1.90 6.45 -13.67
CA VAL A 379 -3.11 6.58 -12.83
C VAL A 379 -4.35 6.93 -13.66
N TRP A 380 -4.20 7.76 -14.70
CA TRP A 380 -5.33 8.18 -15.55
C TRP A 380 -5.99 7.03 -16.32
N PRO A 381 -5.25 6.20 -17.09
CA PRO A 381 -5.86 5.10 -17.82
C PRO A 381 -6.42 3.98 -16.92
N VAL A 382 -6.04 3.91 -15.63
CA VAL A 382 -6.63 2.97 -14.67
C VAL A 382 -8.10 3.27 -14.40
N ALA A 383 -8.53 4.54 -14.51
CA ALA A 383 -9.89 4.99 -14.23
C ALA A 383 -10.48 4.39 -12.93
N PRO A 384 -9.83 4.64 -11.76
CA PRO A 384 -10.12 3.92 -10.51
C PRO A 384 -11.56 4.03 -10.01
N TRP A 385 -12.27 5.10 -10.35
CA TRP A 385 -13.70 5.27 -10.01
C TRP A 385 -14.60 4.21 -10.66
N LEU A 386 -14.22 3.66 -11.82
CA LEU A 386 -14.95 2.55 -12.45
C LEU A 386 -14.72 1.23 -11.71
N LEU A 387 -13.55 1.06 -11.08
CA LEU A 387 -13.21 -0.12 -10.28
C LEU A 387 -13.88 -0.11 -8.91
N ILE A 388 -14.06 1.08 -8.32
CA ILE A 388 -14.59 1.27 -6.97
C ILE A 388 -16.10 1.60 -7.00
N ASN A 389 -16.76 1.42 -8.16
CA ASN A 389 -18.18 1.72 -8.33
C ASN A 389 -19.11 0.89 -7.42
N SER A 390 -18.64 -0.24 -6.88
CA SER A 390 -19.32 -1.02 -5.86
C SER A 390 -18.35 -1.65 -4.87
N ALA A 391 -18.80 -1.82 -3.63
CA ALA A 391 -18.03 -2.50 -2.60
C ALA A 391 -17.69 -3.95 -2.99
N GLN A 392 -18.61 -4.64 -3.69
CA GLN A 392 -18.40 -6.02 -4.14
C GLN A 392 -17.31 -6.13 -5.20
N ASN A 393 -17.30 -5.23 -6.20
CA ASN A 393 -16.26 -5.21 -7.23
C ASN A 393 -14.89 -4.91 -6.62
N PHE A 394 -14.85 -3.95 -5.69
CA PHE A 394 -13.63 -3.62 -4.95
C PHE A 394 -13.12 -4.81 -4.13
N LEU A 395 -13.97 -5.47 -3.34
CA LEU A 395 -13.59 -6.66 -2.55
C LEU A 395 -13.16 -7.84 -3.42
N THR A 396 -13.83 -8.06 -4.56
CA THR A 396 -13.47 -9.12 -5.51
C THR A 396 -12.13 -8.85 -6.15
N PHE A 397 -11.88 -7.61 -6.57
CA PHE A 397 -10.57 -7.17 -7.08
C PHE A 397 -9.50 -7.37 -6.01
N LEU A 398 -9.77 -6.92 -4.77
CA LEU A 398 -8.87 -7.07 -3.63
C LEU A 398 -8.48 -8.53 -3.37
N GLY A 399 -9.46 -9.42 -3.30
CA GLY A 399 -9.21 -10.84 -3.06
C GLY A 399 -8.44 -11.53 -4.18
N SER A 400 -8.76 -11.20 -5.44
CA SER A 400 -8.22 -11.90 -6.61
C SER A 400 -6.70 -11.74 -6.75
N TYR A 401 -6.16 -10.54 -6.53
CA TYR A 401 -4.72 -10.33 -6.70
C TYR A 401 -3.90 -10.88 -5.51
N LEU A 402 -4.46 -10.88 -4.31
CA LEU A 402 -3.81 -11.39 -3.10
C LEU A 402 -3.46 -12.87 -3.20
N CYS A 403 -4.28 -13.61 -3.94
CA CYS A 403 -4.06 -15.02 -4.25
C CYS A 403 -2.72 -15.24 -4.97
N PHE A 404 -2.29 -14.29 -5.81
CA PHE A 404 -1.02 -14.40 -6.55
C PHE A 404 0.18 -13.85 -5.78
N ILE A 405 -0.03 -12.78 -5.02
CA ILE A 405 1.06 -12.06 -4.36
C ILE A 405 1.50 -12.72 -3.05
N SER A 406 0.56 -13.24 -2.26
CA SER A 406 0.88 -13.87 -0.96
C SER A 406 1.78 -15.10 -1.12
N PRO A 407 1.54 -16.02 -2.08
CA PRO A 407 2.44 -17.15 -2.31
C PRO A 407 3.85 -16.75 -2.76
N ILE A 408 4.02 -15.61 -3.47
CA ILE A 408 5.36 -15.11 -3.84
C ILE A 408 6.16 -14.81 -2.57
N VAL A 409 5.57 -14.07 -1.63
CA VAL A 409 6.21 -13.73 -0.36
C VAL A 409 6.52 -14.99 0.45
N ALA A 410 5.59 -15.95 0.50
CA ALA A 410 5.80 -17.21 1.19
C ALA A 410 7.00 -17.99 0.62
N VAL A 411 7.10 -18.11 -0.71
CA VAL A 411 8.23 -18.76 -1.38
C VAL A 411 9.55 -18.05 -1.06
N MET A 412 9.56 -16.71 -1.09
CA MET A 412 10.76 -15.92 -0.76
C MET A 412 11.21 -16.14 0.69
N ILE A 413 10.26 -16.13 1.64
CA ILE A 413 10.54 -16.36 3.06
C ILE A 413 11.10 -17.76 3.29
N VAL A 414 10.45 -18.79 2.74
CA VAL A 414 10.86 -20.20 2.91
C VAL A 414 12.23 -20.45 2.28
N ASP A 415 12.48 -19.95 1.08
CA ASP A 415 13.77 -20.09 0.40
C ASP A 415 14.90 -19.42 1.21
N TYR A 416 14.68 -18.18 1.67
CA TYR A 416 15.68 -17.44 2.43
C TYR A 416 15.97 -18.07 3.81
N TRP A 417 14.93 -18.28 4.63
CA TRP A 417 15.10 -18.71 6.02
C TRP A 417 15.33 -20.20 6.19
N ILE A 418 14.65 -21.04 5.40
CA ILE A 418 14.68 -22.50 5.59
C ILE A 418 15.70 -23.12 4.65
N ALA A 419 15.55 -22.92 3.34
CA ALA A 419 16.41 -23.60 2.36
C ALA A 419 17.86 -23.08 2.41
N ARG A 420 18.03 -21.76 2.53
CA ARG A 420 19.36 -21.10 2.50
C ARG A 420 19.91 -20.73 3.88
N ARG A 421 19.08 -20.81 4.92
CA ARG A 421 19.44 -20.44 6.30
C ARG A 421 20.06 -19.03 6.38
N GLY A 422 19.51 -18.10 5.60
CA GLY A 422 19.94 -16.72 5.52
C GLY A 422 21.14 -16.45 4.61
N ASN A 423 21.76 -17.47 3.99
CA ASN A 423 22.98 -17.30 3.18
C ASN A 423 22.69 -16.95 1.72
N VAL A 424 23.09 -15.75 1.31
CA VAL A 424 22.89 -15.23 -0.05
C VAL A 424 24.20 -14.67 -0.60
N HIS A 425 24.63 -15.17 -1.76
CA HIS A 425 25.74 -14.62 -2.52
C HIS A 425 25.29 -13.47 -3.44
N VAL A 426 25.34 -12.23 -2.96
CA VAL A 426 24.77 -11.05 -3.66
C VAL A 426 25.30 -10.84 -5.09
N PRO A 427 26.61 -10.94 -5.39
CA PRO A 427 27.13 -10.70 -6.74
C PRO A 427 26.49 -11.59 -7.81
N SER A 428 26.18 -12.85 -7.47
CA SER A 428 25.55 -13.78 -8.41
C SER A 428 24.12 -13.42 -8.79
N LEU A 429 23.44 -12.53 -8.04
CA LEU A 429 22.08 -12.05 -8.35
C LEU A 429 22.04 -11.11 -9.56
N TYR A 430 23.20 -10.78 -10.12
CA TYR A 430 23.35 -9.91 -11.27
C TYR A 430 24.07 -10.60 -12.43
N ARG A 431 24.38 -11.90 -12.30
CA ARG A 431 25.12 -12.70 -13.30
C ARG A 431 24.22 -13.74 -13.98
N PRO A 432 23.68 -13.45 -15.19
CA PRO A 432 22.78 -14.33 -15.95
C PRO A 432 23.53 -15.46 -16.68
N GLU A 433 24.49 -16.11 -16.01
CA GLU A 433 25.43 -17.05 -16.63
C GLU A 433 25.17 -18.49 -16.15
N VAL A 434 25.37 -19.45 -17.05
CA VAL A 434 25.31 -20.88 -16.71
C VAL A 434 26.38 -21.18 -15.65
N GLY A 435 25.99 -21.88 -14.58
CA GLY A 435 26.86 -22.14 -13.42
C GLY A 435 26.75 -21.12 -12.29
N SER A 436 26.10 -19.97 -12.50
CA SER A 436 25.78 -19.04 -11.41
C SER A 436 24.71 -19.63 -10.46
N PRO A 437 24.84 -19.48 -9.12
CA PRO A 437 23.92 -20.03 -8.13
C PRO A 437 22.42 -19.75 -8.32
N TYR A 438 22.06 -18.65 -8.99
CA TYR A 438 20.65 -18.25 -9.23
C TYR A 438 20.24 -18.32 -10.70
N TYR A 439 21.05 -18.98 -11.53
CA TYR A 439 20.68 -19.24 -12.92
C TYR A 439 19.72 -20.43 -13.03
N TYR A 440 19.78 -21.42 -12.13
CA TYR A 440 18.86 -22.57 -12.17
C TYR A 440 18.78 -23.22 -13.59
N THR A 441 17.58 -23.64 -14.01
CA THR A 441 17.34 -24.21 -15.33
C THR A 441 16.97 -23.09 -16.31
N LYS A 442 17.91 -22.69 -17.17
CA LYS A 442 17.72 -21.61 -18.15
C LYS A 442 17.24 -20.27 -17.54
N GLY A 443 17.70 -19.95 -16.33
CA GLY A 443 17.34 -18.75 -15.55
C GLY A 443 16.04 -18.82 -14.76
N VAL A 444 15.40 -19.99 -14.67
CA VAL A 444 14.13 -20.20 -13.96
C VAL A 444 14.26 -21.31 -12.92
N ASN A 445 13.79 -21.02 -11.70
CA ASN A 445 13.61 -22.04 -10.67
C ASN A 445 12.21 -22.65 -10.73
N PHE A 446 12.05 -23.77 -11.42
CA PHE A 446 10.75 -24.45 -11.52
C PHE A 446 10.19 -24.90 -10.17
N ARG A 447 11.03 -25.18 -9.16
CA ARG A 447 10.56 -25.56 -7.82
C ARG A 447 9.81 -24.40 -7.14
N ALA A 448 10.31 -23.17 -7.30
CA ALA A 448 9.65 -21.97 -6.80
C ALA A 448 8.31 -21.72 -7.52
N TYR A 449 8.25 -21.95 -8.83
CA TYR A 449 7.00 -21.83 -9.60
C TYR A 449 5.97 -22.88 -9.23
N VAL A 450 6.36 -24.14 -9.04
CA VAL A 450 5.44 -25.19 -8.60
C VAL A 450 4.89 -24.86 -7.21
N ALA A 451 5.75 -24.45 -6.26
CA ALA A 451 5.30 -24.01 -4.94
C ALA A 451 4.35 -22.81 -5.00
N TRP A 452 4.64 -21.84 -5.86
CA TRP A 452 3.78 -20.68 -6.11
C TRP A 452 2.41 -21.08 -6.69
N VAL A 453 2.38 -21.93 -7.73
CA VAL A 453 1.13 -22.43 -8.33
C VAL A 453 0.30 -23.20 -7.31
N CYS A 454 0.91 -24.11 -6.53
CA CYS A 454 0.22 -24.82 -5.46
C CYS A 454 -0.41 -23.84 -4.45
N GLY A 455 0.32 -22.81 -4.04
CA GLY A 455 -0.20 -21.77 -3.15
C GLY A 455 -1.36 -20.97 -3.76
N VAL A 456 -1.29 -20.65 -5.05
CA VAL A 456 -2.36 -19.96 -5.77
C VAL A 456 -3.62 -20.83 -5.85
N VAL A 457 -3.48 -22.09 -6.26
CA VAL A 457 -4.61 -23.03 -6.45
C VAL A 457 -5.38 -23.26 -5.14
N LEU A 458 -4.69 -23.29 -4.00
CA LEU A 458 -5.32 -23.46 -2.69
C LEU A 458 -6.17 -22.26 -2.25
N VAL A 459 -5.96 -21.07 -2.82
CA VAL A 459 -6.54 -19.81 -2.32
C VAL A 459 -7.52 -19.18 -3.31
N ILE A 460 -7.52 -19.60 -4.58
CA ILE A 460 -8.53 -19.17 -5.56
C ILE A 460 -9.93 -19.60 -5.08
N SER A 461 -10.79 -18.61 -4.87
CA SER A 461 -12.19 -18.81 -4.49
C SER A 461 -12.94 -19.48 -5.64
N GLY A 462 -13.64 -20.58 -5.35
CA GLY A 462 -14.32 -21.44 -6.34
C GLY A 462 -13.60 -22.74 -6.69
N ILE A 463 -12.36 -22.95 -6.21
CA ILE A 463 -11.66 -24.26 -6.18
C ILE A 463 -11.61 -24.83 -4.74
N SER A 464 -11.84 -23.98 -3.73
CA SER A 464 -11.85 -24.30 -2.29
C SER A 464 -13.24 -24.30 -1.68
#